data_AF-A0A1V4MQR1-F1
#
_entry.id   AF-A0A1V4MQR1-F1
#
_cell.length_a   1.000
_cell.length_b   1.000
_cell.length_c   1.000
_cell.angle_alpha   90.00
_cell.angle_beta   90.00
_cell.angle_gamma   90.00
#
_symmetry.space_group_name_H-M   'P 1'
#
loop_
_entity.id
_entity.type
_entity.pdbx_description
1 polymer ?
#
loop_
_entity_poly.entity_id
_entity_poly.type
_entity_poly.pdbx_seq_one_letter_code
_entity_poly.pdbx_strand_id
1 'polypeptide(L)' 'MPVVTSTIKGQIVIPASIRARFKIKKGTRINVYDDGSRIIVEPLADDPIEQGRGMLKTRGKILRALVEDRKKEAEL' A
#
# COMPACT_ATOMS: atom_id res chain seq x y z
N MET A 1 -9.38 -0.02 -24.84
CA MET A 1 -9.51 1.24 -24.07
C MET A 1 -10.93 1.31 -23.54
N PRO A 2 -11.16 1.26 -22.22
CA PRO A 2 -12.49 1.51 -21.67
C PRO A 2 -12.73 3.03 -21.64
N VAL A 3 -13.74 3.49 -22.37
CA VAL A 3 -14.26 4.86 -22.25
C VAL A 3 -15.31 4.86 -21.15
N VAL A 4 -15.18 5.78 -20.20
CA VAL A 4 -16.09 5.89 -19.04
C VAL A 4 -16.68 7.29 -19.02
N THR A 5 -17.99 7.37 -18.87
CA THR A 5 -18.70 8.64 -18.75
C THR A 5 -18.73 9.07 -17.29
N SER A 6 -18.37 10.32 -17.01
CA SER A 6 -18.48 10.87 -15.67
C SER A 6 -19.95 11.01 -15.25
N THR A 7 -20.27 10.55 -14.06
CA THR A 7 -21.59 10.71 -13.43
C THR A 7 -21.64 12.01 -12.61
N ILE A 8 -22.58 12.09 -11.66
CA ILE A 8 -22.84 13.23 -10.79
C ILE A 8 -21.53 13.76 -10.18
N LYS A 9 -21.33 15.10 -10.24
CA LYS A 9 -20.18 15.80 -9.65
C LYS A 9 -18.79 15.27 -10.09
N GLY A 10 -18.68 14.70 -11.30
CA GLY A 10 -17.40 14.23 -11.83
C GLY A 10 -16.95 12.86 -11.29
N GLN A 11 -17.88 12.06 -10.78
CA GLN A 11 -17.57 10.68 -10.40
C GLN A 11 -17.19 9.85 -11.63
N ILE A 12 -16.06 9.17 -11.59
CA ILE A 12 -15.60 8.28 -12.65
C ILE A 12 -15.58 6.85 -12.11
N VAL A 13 -16.26 5.94 -12.79
CA VAL A 13 -16.26 4.52 -12.43
C VAL A 13 -15.00 3.87 -12.99
N ILE A 14 -14.13 3.36 -12.11
CA ILE A 14 -12.92 2.64 -12.52
C ILE A 14 -13.32 1.22 -13.00
N PRO A 15 -13.06 0.85 -14.27
CA PRO A 15 -13.38 -0.46 -14.80
C PRO A 15 -12.72 -1.61 -14.03
N ALA A 16 -13.36 -2.79 -14.04
CA ALA A 16 -12.88 -3.97 -13.33
C ALA A 16 -11.43 -4.36 -13.69
N SER A 17 -11.04 -4.24 -14.96
CA SER A 17 -9.68 -4.54 -15.42
C SER A 17 -8.62 -3.67 -14.76
N ILE A 18 -8.91 -2.39 -14.53
CA ILE A 18 -7.99 -1.45 -13.86
C ILE A 18 -7.99 -1.72 -12.36
N ARG A 19 -9.16 -1.93 -11.74
CA ARG A 19 -9.27 -2.30 -10.32
C ARG A 19 -8.46 -3.57 -9.99
N ALA A 20 -8.49 -4.58 -10.86
CA ALA A 20 -7.75 -5.82 -10.67
C ALA A 20 -6.24 -5.65 -10.77
N ARG A 21 -5.75 -4.87 -11.77
CA ARG A 21 -4.30 -4.63 -11.95
C ARG A 21 -3.70 -3.86 -10.78
N PHE A 22 -4.43 -2.88 -10.26
CA PHE A 22 -3.97 -2.02 -9.16
C PHE A 22 -4.45 -2.49 -7.78
N LYS A 23 -5.10 -3.67 -7.68
CA LYS A 23 -5.63 -4.25 -6.45
C LYS A 23 -6.44 -3.27 -5.58
N ILE A 24 -7.19 -2.37 -6.23
CA ILE A 24 -8.00 -1.35 -5.55
C ILE A 24 -9.18 -2.05 -4.87
N LYS A 25 -9.23 -2.00 -3.53
CA LYS A 25 -10.31 -2.57 -2.73
C LYS A 25 -11.24 -1.47 -2.24
N LYS A 26 -12.43 -1.85 -1.78
CA LYS A 26 -13.37 -0.92 -1.14
C LYS A 26 -12.68 -0.34 0.11
N GLY A 27 -12.53 0.98 0.16
CA GLY A 27 -11.85 1.67 1.26
C GLY A 27 -10.38 2.04 1.00
N THR A 28 -9.80 1.62 -0.13
CA THR A 28 -8.44 2.04 -0.53
C THR A 28 -8.41 3.55 -0.71
N ARG A 29 -7.49 4.22 0.00
CA ARG A 29 -7.22 5.65 -0.19
C ARG A 29 -6.52 5.84 -1.52
N ILE A 30 -6.93 6.87 -2.24
CA ILE A 30 -6.42 7.15 -3.59
C ILE A 30 -5.94 8.59 -3.57
N ASN A 31 -4.68 8.78 -3.96
CA ASN A 31 -4.15 10.10 -4.20
C ASN A 31 -4.55 10.54 -5.61
N VAL A 32 -5.10 11.74 -5.72
CA VAL A 32 -5.52 12.34 -6.99
C VAL A 32 -4.80 13.66 -7.13
N TYR A 33 -3.98 13.78 -8.17
CA TYR A 33 -3.24 15.00 -8.46
C TYR A 33 -3.29 15.31 -9.95
N ASP A 34 -3.14 16.61 -10.24
CA ASP A 34 -3.21 17.18 -11.57
C ASP A 34 -1.79 17.46 -12.06
N ASP A 35 -1.40 16.86 -13.19
CA ASP A 35 -0.09 17.06 -13.84
C ASP A 35 -0.19 18.07 -15.01
N GLY A 36 -1.17 18.97 -14.96
CA GLY A 36 -1.49 19.99 -15.97
C GLY A 36 -2.16 19.47 -17.24
N SER A 37 -1.95 18.20 -17.58
CA SER A 37 -2.50 17.57 -18.80
C SER A 37 -3.32 16.31 -18.53
N ARG A 38 -3.13 15.69 -17.36
CA ARG A 38 -3.72 14.40 -17.01
C ARG A 38 -4.04 14.37 -15.52
N ILE A 39 -5.17 13.73 -15.21
CA ILE A 39 -5.53 13.38 -13.84
C ILE A 39 -4.83 12.06 -13.53
N ILE A 40 -3.90 12.08 -12.57
CA ILE A 40 -3.19 10.89 -12.12
C ILE A 40 -3.86 10.38 -10.85
N VAL A 41 -4.14 9.08 -10.84
CA VAL A 41 -4.87 8.39 -9.78
C VAL A 41 -3.97 7.28 -9.25
N GLU A 42 -3.40 7.50 -8.08
CA GLU A 42 -2.46 6.55 -7.46
C GLU A 42 -3.10 5.92 -6.22
N PRO A 43 -3.29 4.60 -6.16
CA PRO A 43 -3.76 3.94 -4.94
C PRO A 43 -2.65 4.01 -3.89
N LEU A 44 -2.96 4.57 -2.73
CA LEU A 44 -2.12 4.44 -1.56
C LEU A 44 -2.23 2.98 -1.08
N ALA A 45 -1.10 2.30 -0.98
CA ALA A 45 -1.07 0.96 -0.41
C ALA A 45 -1.60 0.99 1.03
N ASP A 46 -2.41 -0.01 1.38
CA ASP A 46 -2.79 -0.26 2.77
C ASP A 46 -1.50 -0.45 3.58
N ASP A 47 -1.35 0.38 4.60
CA ASP A 47 -0.24 0.51 5.55
C ASP A 47 0.95 -0.46 5.32
N PRO A 48 2.08 0.00 4.77
CA PRO A 48 3.26 -0.85 4.57
C PRO A 48 3.76 -1.46 5.90
N ILE A 49 3.41 -0.85 7.04
CA ILE A 49 3.71 -1.33 8.38
C ILE A 49 2.88 -2.59 8.72
N GLU A 50 1.60 -2.62 8.34
CA GLU A 50 0.74 -3.80 8.51
C GLU A 50 1.13 -4.92 7.54
N GLN A 51 1.49 -4.59 6.30
CA GLN A 51 2.00 -5.59 5.34
C GLN A 51 3.39 -6.14 5.73
N GLY A 52 4.21 -5.32 6.39
CA GLY A 52 5.51 -5.72 6.92
C GLY A 52 5.42 -6.58 8.19
N ARG A 53 4.30 -6.53 8.93
CA ARG A 53 4.07 -7.39 10.11
C ARG A 53 4.03 -8.86 9.68
N GLY A 54 5.05 -9.60 10.09
CA GLY A 54 5.16 -11.03 9.81
C GLY A 54 5.97 -11.40 8.57
N MET A 55 6.56 -10.43 7.84
CA MET A 55 7.38 -10.67 6.65
C MET A 55 8.52 -11.68 6.89
N LEU A 56 9.16 -11.60 8.06
CA LEU A 56 10.28 -12.48 8.42
C LEU A 56 9.82 -13.90 8.81
N LYS A 57 8.52 -14.14 9.04
CA LYS A 57 7.90 -15.42 9.47
C LYS A 57 8.61 -16.17 10.62
N THR A 58 9.55 -15.55 11.31
CA THR A 58 10.46 -16.27 12.23
C THR A 58 9.90 -16.41 13.65
N ARG A 59 8.61 -16.11 13.87
CA ARG A 59 7.94 -16.12 15.19
C ARG A 59 8.80 -15.47 16.30
N GLY A 60 9.45 -14.35 15.99
CA GLY A 60 10.28 -13.61 16.95
C GLY A 60 11.67 -14.19 17.25
N LYS A 61 12.13 -15.24 16.56
CA LYS A 61 13.50 -15.78 16.75
C LYS A 61 14.60 -14.77 16.37
N ILE A 62 14.43 -14.04 15.27
CA ILE A 62 15.38 -12.98 14.86
C ILE A 62 15.41 -11.87 15.90
N LEU A 63 14.24 -11.48 16.42
CA LEU A 63 14.15 -10.45 17.46
C LEU A 63 14.92 -10.89 18.73
N ARG A 64 14.81 -12.15 19.14
CA ARG A 64 15.55 -12.69 20.30
C ARG A 64 17.06 -12.69 20.07
N ALA A 65 17.51 -13.13 18.90
CA ALA A 65 18.93 -13.11 18.57
C ALA A 65 19.49 -11.68 18.61
N LEU A 66 18.73 -10.71 18.10
CA LEU A 66 19.11 -9.29 18.08
C LEU A 66 19.16 -8.68 19.49
N VAL A 67 18.26 -9.09 20.39
CA VAL A 67 18.26 -8.68 21.81
C VAL A 67 19.42 -9.31 22.58
N GLU A 68 19.76 -10.57 22.32
CA GLU A 68 20.91 -11.23 22.94
C GLU A 68 22.24 -10.61 22.49
N ASP A 69 22.36 -10.27 21.21
CA ASP A 69 23.54 -9.59 20.67
C ASP A 69 23.73 -8.22 21.32
N ARG A 70 22.65 -7.43 21.41
CA ARG A 70 22.65 -6.12 22.10
C ARG A 70 23.04 -6.19 23.58
N LYS A 71 22.67 -7.27 24.28
CA LYS A 71 23.08 -7.48 25.67
C LYS A 71 24.57 -7.80 25.77
N LYS A 72 25.09 -8.64 24.88
CA LYS A 72 26.52 -8.97 24.82
C LYS A 72 27.37 -7.74 24.49
N GLU A 73 26.90 -6.86 23.61
CA GLU A 73 27.57 -5.58 23.34
C GLU A 73 27.56 -4.64 24.55
N ALA A 74 26.54 -4.68 25.40
CA ALA A 74 26.42 -3.81 26.57
C ALA A 74 27.19 -4.31 27.80
N GLU A 75 27.56 -5.60 27.83
CA GLU A 75 28.40 -6.23 28.85
C GLU A 75 29.91 -6.17 28.53
N LEU A 76 30.26 -5.69 27.33
CA LEU A 76 31.64 -5.45 26.88
C LEU A 76 32.08 -4.01 27.19
#